data_AF-A0A937KSN6-F1
#
_entry.id   AF-A0A937KSN6-F1
#
_cell.length_a   1.000
_cell.length_b   1.000
_cell.length_c   1.000
_cell.angle_alpha   90.00
_cell.angle_beta   90.00
_cell.angle_gamma   90.00
#
_symmetry.space_group_name_H-M   'P 1'
#
loop_
_entity.id
_entity.type
_entity.pdbx_description
1 polymer ?
#
loop_
_entity_poly.entity_id
_entity_poly.type
_entity_poly.pdbx_seq_one_letter_code
_entity_poly.pdbx_strand_id
1 'polypeptide(L)'
;LQWMDATATEKFGNAFVNCSETEQKSILDQVAFANGEKTKEEAFFATMRNLVITGYFSSEVGINDLGYKGNQPNIWDGVPGDVLEVHGMSYDKDWEAKFIDQSKRNDLAEWDEEGNLIT
;
A
#
# COMPACT_ATOMS: atom_id res chain seq x y z
N LEU A 1 8.36 -1.14 -30.14
CA LEU A 1 8.97 0.09 -29.57
C LEU A 1 10.18 0.36 -30.43
N GLN A 2 10.24 1.51 -31.13
CA GLN A 2 11.23 1.70 -32.22
C GLN A 2 12.68 1.44 -31.80
N TRP A 3 13.11 1.93 -30.63
CA TRP A 3 14.46 1.67 -30.12
C TRP A 3 14.75 0.17 -29.97
N MET A 4 13.84 -0.57 -29.34
CA MET A 4 14.01 -1.99 -29.05
C MET A 4 14.09 -2.83 -30.34
N ASP A 5 13.23 -2.51 -31.32
CA ASP A 5 13.24 -3.17 -32.63
C ASP A 5 14.49 -2.81 -33.44
N ALA A 6 14.96 -1.55 -33.38
CA ALA A 6 16.19 -1.12 -34.03
C ALA A 6 17.43 -1.81 -33.43
N THR A 7 17.55 -1.86 -32.11
CA THR A 7 18.66 -2.53 -31.41
C THR A 7 18.67 -4.04 -31.69
N ALA A 8 17.50 -4.68 -31.72
CA ALA A 8 17.41 -6.11 -32.08
C ALA A 8 17.83 -6.38 -33.52
N THR A 9 17.39 -5.53 -34.46
CA THR A 9 17.76 -5.64 -35.87
C THR A 9 19.26 -5.43 -36.05
N GLU A 10 19.85 -4.45 -35.36
CA GLU A 10 21.28 -4.16 -35.42
C GLU A 10 22.13 -5.31 -34.85
N LYS A 11 21.75 -5.86 -33.69
CA LYS A 11 22.55 -6.91 -33.01
C LYS A 11 22.33 -8.30 -33.56
N PHE A 12 21.11 -8.62 -33.99
CA PHE A 12 20.67 -9.99 -34.28
C PHE A 12 20.01 -10.16 -35.66
N GLY A 13 19.81 -9.07 -36.41
CA GLY A 13 19.19 -9.13 -37.74
C GLY A 13 17.69 -9.43 -37.76
N ASN A 14 17.04 -9.46 -36.59
CA ASN A 14 15.62 -9.80 -36.43
C ASN A 14 14.87 -8.72 -35.66
N ALA A 15 13.56 -8.60 -35.89
CA ALA A 15 12.69 -7.82 -35.03
C ALA A 15 12.71 -8.37 -33.59
N PHE A 16 12.57 -7.51 -32.58
CA PHE A 16 12.74 -7.92 -31.18
C PHE A 16 11.85 -9.10 -30.78
N VAL A 17 10.59 -9.09 -31.23
CA VAL A 17 9.60 -10.14 -30.95
C VAL A 17 9.98 -11.50 -31.53
N ASN A 18 10.85 -11.53 -32.54
CA ASN A 18 11.33 -12.75 -33.19
C ASN A 18 12.71 -13.20 -32.68
N CYS A 19 13.37 -12.39 -31.85
CA CYS A 19 14.60 -12.79 -31.17
C CYS A 19 14.34 -13.89 -30.14
N SER A 20 15.34 -14.73 -29.87
CA SER A 20 15.30 -15.69 -28.77
C SER A 20 15.18 -14.99 -27.41
N GLU A 21 14.73 -15.71 -26.39
CA GLU A 21 14.56 -15.15 -25.04
C GLU A 21 15.88 -14.59 -24.48
N THR A 22 17.02 -15.25 -24.77
CA THR A 22 18.34 -14.79 -24.36
C THR A 22 18.73 -13.47 -25.04
N GLU A 23 18.46 -13.34 -26.34
CA GLU A 23 18.72 -12.11 -27.11
C GLU A 23 17.82 -10.97 -26.62
N GLN A 24 16.52 -11.25 -26.40
CA GLN A 24 15.59 -10.27 -25.84
C GLN A 24 16.05 -9.77 -24.46
N LYS A 25 16.43 -10.69 -23.56
CA LYS A 25 16.96 -10.33 -22.24
C LYS A 25 18.20 -9.46 -22.34
N SER A 26 19.14 -9.80 -23.23
CA SER A 26 20.36 -9.00 -23.42
C SER A 26 20.09 -7.55 -23.83
N ILE A 27 18.97 -7.29 -24.53
CA ILE A 27 18.53 -5.92 -24.87
C ILE A 27 17.90 -5.25 -23.66
N LEU A 28 16.99 -5.94 -22.97
CA LEU A 28 16.29 -5.40 -21.80
C LEU A 28 17.23 -5.11 -20.63
N ASP A 29 18.24 -5.95 -20.41
CA ASP A 29 19.23 -5.78 -19.33
C ASP A 29 20.02 -4.48 -19.47
N GLN A 30 20.19 -3.96 -20.69
CA GLN A 30 20.85 -2.68 -20.94
C GLN A 30 20.06 -1.49 -20.36
N VAL A 31 18.75 -1.62 -20.20
CA VAL A 31 17.87 -0.53 -19.71
C VAL A 31 17.22 -0.85 -18.35
N ALA A 32 17.37 -2.08 -17.85
CA ALA A 32 16.70 -2.53 -16.64
C ALA A 32 17.27 -1.89 -15.35
N PHE A 33 18.58 -1.61 -15.32
CA PHE A 33 19.32 -1.26 -14.10
C PHE A 33 20.03 0.11 -14.19
N ALA A 34 19.31 1.12 -14.66
CA ALA A 34 19.85 2.47 -14.80
C ALA A 34 20.33 3.04 -13.45
N ASN A 35 21.62 3.41 -13.37
CA ASN A 35 22.27 4.04 -12.22
C ASN A 35 22.90 5.37 -12.63
N GLY A 36 22.73 6.41 -11.81
CA GLY A 36 23.26 7.75 -12.12
C GLY A 36 22.41 8.49 -13.16
N GLU A 37 23.07 9.16 -14.11
CA GLU A 37 22.39 9.84 -15.22
C GLU A 37 21.78 8.83 -16.19
N LYS A 38 20.47 8.97 -16.45
CA LYS A 38 19.71 8.04 -17.28
C LYS A 38 19.67 8.50 -18.73
N THR A 39 19.87 7.56 -19.65
CA THR A 39 19.48 7.73 -21.06
C THR A 39 17.97 7.89 -21.20
N LYS A 40 17.51 8.31 -22.39
CA LYS A 40 16.08 8.51 -22.67
C LYS A 40 15.32 7.19 -22.56
N GLU A 41 15.92 6.12 -23.04
CA GLU A 41 15.38 4.76 -23.06
C GLU A 41 15.26 4.21 -21.64
N GLU A 42 16.33 4.32 -20.85
CA GLU A 42 16.30 3.95 -19.43
C GLU A 42 15.23 4.73 -18.65
N ALA A 43 15.11 6.04 -18.87
CA ALA A 43 14.11 6.86 -18.21
C ALA A 43 12.68 6.44 -18.60
N PHE A 44 12.45 6.12 -19.87
CA PHE A 44 11.18 5.61 -20.36
C PHE A 44 10.80 4.28 -19.70
N PHE A 45 11.68 3.28 -19.73
CA PHE A 45 11.40 1.97 -19.14
C PHE A 45 11.30 2.01 -17.62
N ALA A 46 12.10 2.85 -16.95
CA ALA A 46 11.95 3.08 -15.51
C ALA A 46 10.56 3.64 -15.18
N THR A 47 10.08 4.63 -15.96
CA THR A 47 8.73 5.19 -15.79
C THR A 47 7.66 4.12 -16.01
N MET A 48 7.76 3.36 -17.10
CA MET A 48 6.82 2.28 -17.41
C MET A 48 6.76 1.25 -16.27
N ARG A 49 7.91 0.78 -15.78
CA ARG A 49 7.97 -0.15 -14.64
C ARG A 49 7.32 0.43 -13.39
N ASN A 50 7.63 1.69 -13.06
CA ASN A 50 7.06 2.34 -11.90
C ASN A 50 5.53 2.43 -12.01
N LEU A 51 5.00 2.80 -13.18
CA LEU A 51 3.55 2.87 -13.40
C LEU A 51 2.89 1.49 -13.27
N VAL A 52 3.50 0.43 -13.80
CA VAL A 52 2.97 -0.94 -13.68
C VAL A 52 2.96 -1.40 -12.23
N ILE A 53 4.05 -1.19 -11.49
CA ILE A 53 4.15 -1.55 -10.07
C ILE A 53 3.13 -0.77 -9.25
N THR A 54 3.04 0.55 -9.45
CA THR A 54 2.05 1.40 -8.79
C THR A 54 0.62 0.95 -9.10
N GLY A 55 0.32 0.65 -10.37
CA GLY A 55 -0.98 0.16 -10.79
C GLY A 55 -1.34 -1.17 -10.14
N TYR A 56 -0.41 -2.12 -10.11
CA TYR A 56 -0.61 -3.42 -9.46
C TYR A 56 -0.87 -3.24 -7.96
N PHE A 57 -0.01 -2.54 -7.23
CA PHE A 57 -0.13 -2.39 -5.78
C PHE A 57 -1.21 -1.38 -5.32
N SER A 58 -1.85 -0.69 -6.26
CA SER A 58 -3.07 0.09 -5.99
C SER A 58 -4.35 -0.66 -6.37
N SER A 59 -4.25 -1.83 -7.02
CA SER A 59 -5.39 -2.69 -7.32
C SER A 59 -5.80 -3.51 -6.10
N GLU A 60 -7.04 -4.02 -6.09
CA GLU A 60 -7.52 -4.92 -5.04
C GLU A 60 -6.59 -6.12 -4.82
N VAL A 61 -6.15 -6.76 -5.91
CA VAL A 61 -5.24 -7.91 -5.84
C VAL A 61 -3.91 -7.53 -5.19
N GLY A 62 -3.32 -6.40 -5.59
CA GLY A 62 -2.04 -5.96 -5.04
C GLY A 62 -2.14 -5.45 -3.59
N ILE A 63 -3.24 -4.79 -3.21
CA ILE A 63 -3.50 -4.39 -1.81
C ILE A 63 -3.59 -5.64 -0.90
N ASN A 64 -4.28 -6.67 -1.37
CA ASN A 64 -4.37 -7.95 -0.65
C ASN A 64 -3.01 -8.63 -0.53
N ASP A 65 -2.20 -8.62 -1.59
CA ASP A 65 -0.84 -9.17 -1.63
C ASP A 65 0.11 -8.46 -0.65
N LEU A 66 0.00 -7.13 -0.52
CA LEU A 66 0.73 -6.35 0.50
C LEU A 66 0.32 -6.68 1.94
N GLY A 67 -0.83 -7.34 2.13
CA GLY A 67 -1.43 -7.52 3.44
C GLY A 67 -1.85 -6.20 4.09
N TYR A 68 -2.05 -5.15 3.29
CA TYR A 68 -2.41 -3.83 3.78
C TYR A 68 -3.80 -3.88 4.45
N LYS A 69 -3.86 -3.50 5.73
CA LYS A 69 -5.09 -3.56 6.55
C LYS A 69 -5.84 -2.22 6.63
N GLY A 70 -5.29 -1.16 6.04
CA GLY A 70 -5.83 0.19 6.21
C GLY A 70 -5.56 0.79 7.59
N ASN A 71 -6.13 1.96 7.83
CA ASN A 71 -6.20 2.53 9.17
C ASN A 71 -7.27 1.80 9.97
N GLN A 72 -6.86 0.86 10.80
CA GLN A 72 -7.73 0.26 11.81
C GLN A 72 -7.71 1.15 13.06
N PRO A 73 -8.86 1.58 13.60
CA PRO A 73 -8.83 2.43 14.77
C PRO A 73 -8.37 1.61 15.98
N ASN A 74 -7.28 2.04 16.61
CA ASN A 74 -6.75 1.41 17.80
C ASN A 74 -7.77 1.47 18.94
N ILE A 75 -7.83 0.38 19.72
CA ILE A 75 -8.59 0.33 20.95
C ILE A 75 -7.71 0.95 22.04
N TRP A 76 -8.13 2.11 22.56
CA TRP A 76 -7.53 2.72 23.75
C TRP A 76 -8.52 2.59 24.89
N ASP A 77 -8.14 1.81 25.90
CA ASP A 77 -8.97 1.51 27.08
C ASP A 77 -8.57 2.37 28.29
N GLY A 78 -7.97 3.53 28.02
CA GLY A 78 -7.39 4.37 29.07
C GLY A 78 -5.96 4.00 29.44
N VAL A 79 -5.43 4.74 30.41
CA VAL A 79 -4.12 4.51 31.00
C VAL A 79 -4.19 3.22 31.83
N PRO A 80 -3.25 2.27 31.64
CA PRO A 80 -3.19 1.05 32.42
C PRO A 80 -3.18 1.30 33.95
N GLY A 81 -3.85 0.42 34.70
CA GLY A 81 -4.04 0.60 36.14
C GLY A 81 -2.74 0.62 36.95
N ASP A 82 -1.73 -0.14 36.53
CA ASP A 82 -0.39 -0.16 37.12
C ASP A 82 0.32 1.19 36.98
N VAL A 83 0.12 1.87 35.85
CA VAL A 83 0.67 3.22 35.64
C VAL A 83 -0.07 4.25 36.50
N LEU A 84 -1.40 4.14 36.62
CA LEU A 84 -2.19 5.02 37.48
C LEU A 84 -1.79 4.90 38.96
N GLU A 85 -1.54 3.68 39.42
CA GLU A 85 -1.11 3.39 40.80
C GLU A 85 0.23 4.07 41.15
N VAL A 86 1.21 4.00 40.24
CA VAL A 86 2.52 4.69 40.41
C VAL A 86 2.36 6.19 40.58
N HIS A 87 1.33 6.78 39.97
CA HIS A 87 1.06 8.22 40.05
C HIS A 87 0.01 8.59 41.11
N GLY A 88 -0.47 7.62 41.91
CA GLY A 88 -1.51 7.86 42.92
C GLY A 88 -2.85 8.32 42.34
N MET A 89 -3.12 7.95 41.09
CA MET A 89 -4.35 8.29 40.37
C MET A 89 -5.24 7.05 40.25
N SER A 90 -6.54 7.26 40.06
CA SER A 90 -7.50 6.21 39.74
C SER A 90 -8.63 6.79 38.89
N TYR A 91 -9.25 5.97 38.05
CA TYR A 91 -10.52 6.36 37.44
C TYR A 91 -11.62 6.40 38.49
N ASP A 92 -12.59 7.28 38.26
CA ASP A 92 -13.81 7.34 39.07
C ASP A 92 -14.77 6.24 38.58
N LYS A 93 -15.37 5.51 39.52
CA LYS A 93 -16.22 4.35 39.22
C LYS A 93 -17.44 4.71 38.38
N ASP A 94 -17.92 5.95 38.51
CA ASP A 94 -19.04 6.45 37.70
C ASP A 94 -18.66 6.70 36.23
N TRP A 95 -17.37 6.80 35.93
CA TRP A 95 -16.84 6.97 34.58
C TRP A 95 -16.50 5.65 33.88
N GLU A 96 -16.21 4.59 34.63
CA GLU A 96 -15.94 3.25 34.07
C GLU A 96 -17.11 2.73 33.23
N ALA A 97 -18.35 2.94 33.68
CA ALA A 97 -19.55 2.54 32.95
C ALA A 97 -19.88 3.42 31.74
N LYS A 98 -19.22 4.59 31.59
CA LYS A 98 -19.42 5.53 30.48
C LYS A 98 -18.35 5.42 29.40
N PHE A 99 -17.33 4.57 29.60
CA PHE A 99 -16.38 4.28 28.54
C PHE A 99 -17.08 3.59 27.38
N ILE A 100 -16.56 3.82 26.17
CA ILE A 100 -17.13 3.26 24.95
C ILE A 100 -17.06 1.74 25.04
N ASP A 101 -18.20 1.05 24.93
CA ASP A 101 -18.23 -0.40 24.74
C ASP A 101 -17.58 -0.74 23.40
N GLN A 102 -16.32 -1.16 23.46
CA GLN A 102 -15.52 -1.48 22.29
C GLN A 102 -16.11 -2.63 21.46
N SER A 103 -17.00 -3.44 22.02
CA SER A 103 -17.68 -4.50 21.26
C SER A 103 -18.77 -3.96 20.34
N LYS A 104 -19.36 -2.81 20.68
CA LYS A 104 -20.44 -2.13 19.94
C LYS A 104 -19.98 -0.93 19.12
N ARG A 105 -18.67 -0.68 19.05
CA ARG A 105 -18.08 0.50 18.37
C ARG A 105 -18.42 0.64 16.88
N ASN A 106 -18.85 -0.44 16.22
CA ASN A 106 -19.26 -0.43 14.81
C ASN A 106 -20.78 -0.45 14.63
N ASP A 107 -21.54 -0.50 15.73
CA ASP A 107 -22.99 -0.45 15.69
C ASP A 107 -23.42 0.98 15.31
N LEU A 108 -24.43 1.07 14.44
CA LEU A 108 -25.00 2.35 14.03
C LEU A 108 -25.83 2.92 15.18
N ALA A 109 -25.48 4.11 15.63
CA ALA A 109 -26.22 4.83 16.65
C ALA A 109 -27.64 5.15 16.17
N GLU A 110 -28.64 4.70 16.94
CA GLU A 110 -30.06 4.99 16.69
C GLU A 110 -30.56 6.09 17.64
N TRP A 111 -31.34 7.03 17.13
CA TRP A 111 -31.83 8.19 17.87
C TRP A 111 -33.35 8.27 17.80
N ASP A 112 -34.00 8.65 18.90
CA ASP A 112 -35.43 8.94 18.90
C ASP A 112 -35.75 10.35 18.35
N GLU A 113 -37.04 10.67 18.19
CA GLU A 113 -37.49 11.98 17.69
C GLU A 113 -37.17 13.13 18.65
N GLU A 114 -36.86 12.84 19.92
CA GLU A 114 -36.50 13.82 20.94
C GLU A 114 -34.98 14.06 21.02
N GLY A 115 -34.18 13.29 20.27
CA GLY A 115 -32.74 13.41 20.18
C GLY A 115 -31.97 12.62 21.24
N ASN A 116 -32.59 11.62 21.87
CA ASN A 116 -31.91 10.70 22.80
C ASN A 116 -31.34 9.49 22.05
N LEU A 117 -30.18 9.00 22.51
CA LEU A 117 -29.52 7.80 21.99
C LEU A 117 -30.26 6.54 22.48
N ILE A 118 -30.71 5.70 21.55
CA ILE A 118 -31.42 4.44 21.83
C ILE A 118 -30.43 3.27 21.92
N THR A 119 -29.47 3.19 21.00
CA THR A 119 -28.43 2.15 20.98
C THR A 119 -27.07 2.70 20.59
#